data_AF-U7VE17-F1
#
_entry.id   AF-U7VE17-F1
#
_cell.length_a   1.000
_cell.length_b   1.000
_cell.length_c   1.000
_cell.angle_alpha   90.00
_cell.angle_beta   90.00
_cell.angle_gamma   90.00
#
_symmetry.space_group_name_H-M   'P 1'
#
loop_
_entity.id
_entity.type
_entity.pdbx_description
1 polymer ?
#
loop_
_entity_poly.entity_id
_entity_poly.type
_entity_poly.pdbx_seq_one_letter_code
_entity_poly.pdbx_strand_id
1 'polypeptide(L)'
;MNVILGIAFFILGSLAVYIFQRKKYKKMTEEDFVCEVVQKAFIREKFSDHNEHKLVRELLKSDAFVKDLSLTAKFKGMIVGYILFTKVKVGNDTLLTLAPLAVLPRFQKKGIGKSLVEKGHKIAKELGYKGIVVLGHADYYKKFGYEPASKWGIKCPIEVPDENFMAIELYPGALSNVKGTVEYPKEFGIN
;
A
#
# COMPACT_ATOMS: atom_id res chain seq x y z
N MET A 1 26.30 -19.45 -7.87
CA MET A 1 27.71 -19.56 -7.46
C MET A 1 28.07 -18.33 -6.65
N ASN A 2 28.83 -18.54 -5.57
CA ASN A 2 29.28 -17.60 -4.52
C ASN A 2 28.29 -17.33 -3.37
N VAL A 3 28.40 -18.19 -2.34
CA VAL A 3 27.90 -17.99 -0.97
C VAL A 3 29.08 -17.50 -0.14
N ILE A 4 28.93 -16.40 0.60
CA ILE A 4 29.94 -15.97 1.58
C ILE A 4 29.63 -16.65 2.91
N LEU A 5 30.58 -17.48 3.38
CA LEU A 5 30.55 -18.25 4.62
C LEU A 5 30.93 -17.33 5.80
N GLY A 6 30.07 -17.24 6.82
CA GLY A 6 30.47 -16.70 8.13
C GLY A 6 30.84 -17.86 9.05
N ILE A 7 32.14 -18.08 9.28
CA ILE A 7 32.66 -19.08 10.23
C ILE A 7 32.90 -18.36 11.57
N ALA A 8 32.31 -18.86 12.66
CA ALA A 8 32.72 -18.49 14.02
C ALA A 8 33.42 -19.69 14.65
N PHE A 9 34.69 -19.50 15.05
CA PHE A 9 35.51 -20.52 15.70
C PHE A 9 35.25 -20.53 17.21
N PHE A 10 34.91 -21.68 17.77
CA PHE A 10 35.15 -21.98 19.18
C PHE A 10 36.15 -23.14 19.24
N ILE A 11 37.34 -22.86 19.79
CA ILE A 11 38.36 -23.87 20.03
C ILE A 11 38.07 -24.53 21.37
N LEU A 12 37.72 -25.80 21.36
CA LEU A 12 37.89 -26.71 22.48
C LEU A 12 38.09 -28.12 21.94
N GLY A 13 39.24 -28.71 22.26
CA GLY A 13 39.60 -30.12 22.27
C GLY A 13 39.00 -31.04 21.21
N SER A 14 39.85 -31.46 20.26
CA SER A 14 39.85 -32.73 19.52
C SER A 14 38.50 -33.41 19.26
N LEU A 15 38.18 -33.47 17.96
CA LEU A 15 37.01 -34.08 17.32
C LEU A 15 35.81 -33.12 17.18
N ALA A 16 35.93 -32.22 16.19
CA ALA A 16 34.83 -31.35 15.78
C ALA A 16 33.70 -32.19 15.17
N VAL A 17 32.68 -32.49 15.98
CA VAL A 17 31.36 -32.90 15.48
C VAL A 17 30.74 -31.66 14.82
N TYR A 18 30.60 -31.68 13.50
CA TYR A 18 29.86 -30.67 12.75
C TYR A 18 28.36 -30.82 13.04
N ILE A 19 27.86 -30.14 14.07
CA ILE A 19 26.41 -29.94 14.21
C ILE A 19 26.01 -28.81 13.25
N PHE A 20 25.63 -29.18 12.03
CA PHE A 20 24.92 -28.27 11.13
C PHE A 20 23.53 -27.99 11.71
N GLN A 21 23.36 -26.88 12.44
CA GLN A 21 22.03 -26.31 12.56
C GLN A 21 21.65 -25.71 11.19
N ARG A 22 20.94 -26.48 10.37
CA ARG A 22 20.21 -25.92 9.21
C ARG A 22 19.16 -24.95 9.76
N LYS A 23 19.51 -23.66 9.93
CA LYS A 23 18.49 -22.61 9.95
C LYS A 23 17.77 -22.72 8.60
N LYS A 24 16.53 -23.21 8.64
CA LYS A 24 15.63 -23.31 7.48
C LYS A 24 15.35 -21.88 7.03
N TYR A 25 16.20 -21.33 6.14
CA TYR A 25 15.92 -20.05 5.51
C TYR A 25 14.62 -20.21 4.71
N LYS A 26 13.53 -19.63 5.24
CA LYS A 26 12.24 -19.60 4.56
C LYS A 26 12.44 -18.84 3.24
N LYS A 27 12.09 -19.47 2.12
CA LYS A 27 12.03 -18.77 0.83
C LYS A 27 10.99 -17.64 0.96
N MET A 28 11.43 -16.39 0.84
CA MET A 28 10.54 -15.24 0.90
C MET A 28 9.55 -15.25 -0.28
N THR A 29 8.30 -14.91 0.00
CA THR A 29 7.25 -14.71 -1.01
C THR A 29 7.29 -13.28 -1.56
N GLU A 30 6.54 -13.01 -2.64
CA GLU A 30 6.36 -11.62 -3.11
C GLU A 30 5.70 -10.73 -2.06
N GLU A 31 4.75 -11.26 -1.28
CA GLU A 31 4.14 -10.58 -0.13
C GLU A 31 5.19 -10.21 0.94
N ASP A 32 6.15 -11.09 1.23
CA ASP A 32 7.23 -10.79 2.19
C ASP A 32 8.07 -9.58 1.71
N PHE A 33 8.39 -9.51 0.42
CA PHE A 33 9.13 -8.38 -0.17
C PHE A 33 8.30 -7.08 -0.19
N VAL A 34 7.00 -7.17 -0.47
CA VAL A 34 6.10 -6.02 -0.40
C VAL A 34 6.07 -5.47 1.02
N CYS A 35 5.92 -6.32 2.03
CA CYS A 35 5.92 -5.91 3.44
C CYS A 35 7.22 -5.19 3.81
N GLU A 36 8.36 -5.70 3.35
CA GLU A 36 9.67 -5.08 3.60
C GLU A 36 9.76 -3.68 2.96
N VAL A 37 9.28 -3.52 1.73
CA VAL A 37 9.25 -2.21 1.04
C VAL A 37 8.35 -1.22 1.77
N VAL A 38 7.15 -1.66 2.18
CA VAL A 38 6.20 -0.83 2.94
C VAL A 38 6.84 -0.41 4.26
N GLN A 39 7.35 -1.34 5.05
CA GLN A 39 7.99 -1.04 6.33
C GLN A 39 9.14 -0.03 6.17
N LYS A 40 10.01 -0.22 5.18
CA LYS A 40 11.14 0.69 4.91
C LYS A 40 10.73 2.06 4.40
N ALA A 41 9.62 2.15 3.66
CA ALA A 41 9.11 3.42 3.15
C ALA A 41 8.56 4.30 4.28
N PHE A 42 7.93 3.69 5.28
CA PHE A 42 7.25 4.40 6.38
C PHE A 42 8.11 4.57 7.66
N ILE A 43 9.33 4.00 7.72
CA ILE A 43 10.19 4.02 8.92
C ILE A 43 10.54 5.42 9.47
N ARG A 44 10.40 6.48 8.65
CA ARG A 44 10.63 7.88 9.06
C ARG A 44 9.39 8.76 8.93
N GLU A 45 8.24 8.15 8.65
CA GLU A 45 6.99 8.89 8.49
C GLU A 45 6.45 9.29 9.85
N LYS A 46 6.23 10.59 10.07
CA LYS A 46 5.88 11.13 11.39
C LYS A 46 4.43 10.85 11.76
N PHE A 47 3.57 10.70 10.75
CA PHE A 47 2.13 10.49 10.91
C PHE A 47 1.73 9.02 10.67
N SER A 48 2.67 8.10 10.89
CA SER A 48 2.53 6.66 10.72
C SER A 48 2.58 5.98 12.08
N ASP A 49 1.75 4.95 12.27
CA ASP A 49 1.87 4.03 13.41
C ASP A 49 2.86 2.88 13.14
N HIS A 50 3.50 2.92 11.97
CA HIS A 50 4.44 1.96 11.41
C HIS A 50 3.89 0.55 11.19
N ASN A 51 2.55 0.38 11.18
CA ASN A 51 1.87 -0.89 10.97
C ASN A 51 1.32 -1.08 9.54
N GLU A 52 1.66 -0.22 8.58
CA GLU A 52 1.12 -0.29 7.21
C GLU A 52 1.40 -1.64 6.54
N HIS A 53 2.54 -2.25 6.84
CA HIS A 53 2.89 -3.58 6.35
C HIS A 53 2.01 -4.69 6.94
N LYS A 54 1.50 -4.52 8.17
CA LYS A 54 0.51 -5.43 8.77
C LYS A 54 -0.85 -5.24 8.13
N LEU A 55 -1.28 -3.98 7.97
CA LEU A 55 -2.52 -3.63 7.26
C LEU A 55 -2.54 -4.25 5.85
N VAL A 56 -1.44 -4.16 5.10
CA VAL A 56 -1.33 -4.81 3.78
C VAL A 56 -1.58 -6.32 3.88
N ARG A 57 -0.97 -7.03 4.83
CA ARG A 57 -1.18 -8.48 4.98
C ARG A 57 -2.62 -8.85 5.29
N GLU A 58 -3.32 -8.02 6.06
CA GLU A 58 -4.71 -8.23 6.41
C GLU A 58 -5.61 -7.94 5.21
N LEU A 59 -5.38 -6.81 4.53
CA LEU A 59 -6.14 -6.42 3.34
C LEU A 59 -5.99 -7.42 2.19
N LEU A 60 -4.80 -7.99 1.96
CA LEU A 60 -4.57 -9.01 0.93
C LEU A 60 -5.39 -10.29 1.15
N LYS A 61 -5.94 -10.51 2.35
CA LYS A 61 -6.76 -11.66 2.71
C LYS A 61 -8.25 -11.31 2.87
N SER A 62 -8.59 -10.03 2.73
CA SER A 62 -9.95 -9.52 2.93
C SER A 62 -10.80 -9.64 1.67
N ASP A 63 -12.13 -9.60 1.83
CA ASP A 63 -13.07 -9.52 0.71
C ASP A 63 -12.98 -8.19 -0.05
N ALA A 64 -12.35 -7.18 0.55
CA ALA A 64 -12.10 -5.89 -0.07
C ALA A 64 -10.95 -5.92 -1.08
N PHE A 65 -10.14 -6.98 -1.08
CA PHE A 65 -8.99 -7.12 -1.95
C PHE A 65 -9.38 -7.15 -3.43
N VAL A 66 -8.65 -6.38 -4.24
CA VAL A 66 -8.75 -6.40 -5.71
C VAL A 66 -7.38 -6.76 -6.28
N LYS A 67 -7.24 -8.00 -6.76
CA LYS A 67 -5.97 -8.58 -7.21
C LYS A 67 -5.22 -7.68 -8.23
N ASP A 68 -5.95 -7.15 -9.20
CA ASP A 68 -5.38 -6.32 -10.28
C ASP A 68 -4.96 -4.91 -9.82
N LEU A 69 -5.33 -4.52 -8.60
CA LEU A 69 -4.99 -3.23 -7.99
C LEU A 69 -4.00 -3.35 -6.82
N SER A 70 -3.24 -4.45 -6.79
CA SER A 70 -2.07 -4.64 -5.93
C SER A 70 -0.82 -4.56 -6.80
N LEU A 71 -0.25 -3.37 -6.94
CA LEU A 71 0.75 -3.09 -7.96
C LEU A 71 2.13 -2.91 -7.33
N THR A 72 3.13 -3.55 -7.94
CA THR A 72 4.54 -3.39 -7.57
C THR A 72 5.31 -2.65 -8.66
N ALA A 73 6.19 -1.73 -8.26
CA ALA A 73 7.21 -1.17 -9.13
C ALA A 73 8.50 -1.96 -8.96
N LYS A 74 9.10 -2.41 -10.06
CA LYS A 74 10.33 -3.21 -10.05
C LYS A 74 11.49 -2.47 -10.71
N PHE A 75 12.68 -2.51 -10.11
CA PHE A 75 13.93 -2.01 -10.68
C PHE A 75 14.98 -3.13 -10.64
N LYS A 76 15.49 -3.52 -11.82
CA LYS A 76 16.41 -4.66 -11.96
C LYS A 76 15.92 -5.94 -11.25
N GLY A 77 14.61 -6.21 -11.38
CA GLY A 77 13.95 -7.38 -10.76
C GLY A 77 13.60 -7.24 -9.28
N MET A 78 14.05 -6.18 -8.59
CA MET A 78 13.71 -5.93 -7.19
C MET A 78 12.46 -5.07 -7.06
N ILE A 79 11.56 -5.38 -6.13
CA ILE A 79 10.44 -4.49 -5.79
C ILE A 79 11.00 -3.26 -5.05
N VAL A 80 10.69 -2.08 -5.57
CA VAL A 80 11.14 -0.79 -5.03
C VAL A 80 10.00 0.16 -4.68
N GLY A 81 8.78 -0.18 -5.08
CA GLY A 81 7.57 0.52 -4.70
C GLY A 81 6.36 -0.39 -4.76
N TYR A 82 5.30 0.00 -4.06
CA TYR A 82 4.07 -0.73 -3.92
C TYR A 82 2.90 0.26 -3.76
N ILE A 83 1.77 -0.07 -4.36
CA ILE A 83 0.50 0.63 -4.13
C ILE A 83 -0.61 -0.42 -4.04
N LEU A 84 -1.52 -0.22 -3.10
CA LEU A 84 -2.70 -1.06 -2.94
C LEU A 84 -3.95 -0.21 -3.00
N PHE A 85 -4.94 -0.71 -3.75
CA PHE A 85 -6.31 -0.22 -3.68
C PHE A 85 -7.23 -1.33 -3.19
N THR A 86 -8.15 -0.99 -2.30
CA THR A 86 -9.16 -1.92 -1.77
C THR A 86 -10.55 -1.31 -1.87
N LYS A 87 -11.58 -2.16 -1.99
CA LYS A 87 -12.97 -1.71 -2.05
C LYS A 87 -13.37 -1.01 -0.74
N VAL A 88 -14.15 0.06 -0.86
CA VAL A 88 -14.88 0.73 0.23
C VAL A 88 -16.33 0.93 -0.17
N LYS A 89 -17.24 1.06 0.79
CA LYS A 89 -18.64 1.42 0.52
C LYS A 89 -18.89 2.89 0.81
N VAL A 90 -19.74 3.52 0.00
CA VAL A 90 -20.25 4.88 0.22
C VAL A 90 -21.74 4.86 -0.12
N GLY A 91 -22.58 4.78 0.91
CA GLY A 91 -23.99 4.46 0.70
C GLY A 91 -24.15 3.14 -0.08
N ASN A 92 -24.84 3.18 -1.21
CA ASN A 92 -25.05 1.99 -2.05
C ASN A 92 -23.92 1.71 -3.05
N ASP A 93 -22.96 2.63 -3.19
CA ASP A 93 -21.89 2.54 -4.16
C ASP A 93 -20.66 1.83 -3.59
N THR A 94 -19.89 1.20 -4.49
CA THR A 94 -18.56 0.67 -4.17
C THR A 94 -17.52 1.52 -4.86
N LEU A 95 -16.67 2.16 -4.06
CA LEU A 95 -15.50 2.90 -4.53
C LEU A 95 -14.24 2.12 -4.16
N LEU A 96 -13.08 2.72 -4.41
CA LEU A 96 -11.79 2.24 -3.91
C LEU A 96 -11.24 3.23 -2.88
N THR A 97 -10.46 2.73 -1.94
CA THR A 97 -9.49 3.54 -1.19
C THR A 97 -8.08 3.18 -1.61
N LEU A 98 -7.18 4.16 -1.63
CA LEU A 98 -5.76 3.97 -1.90
C LEU A 98 -5.00 3.96 -0.56
N ALA A 99 -4.49 2.80 -0.14
CA ALA A 99 -3.60 2.68 1.00
C ALA A 99 -2.89 1.31 1.07
N PRO A 100 -1.57 1.26 1.30
CA PRO A 100 -0.60 2.35 1.28
C PRO A 100 -0.10 2.66 -0.14
N LEU A 101 0.56 3.81 -0.30
CA LEU A 101 1.52 4.06 -1.38
C LEU A 101 2.93 4.10 -0.76
N ALA A 102 3.75 3.12 -1.10
CA ALA A 102 5.09 2.96 -0.55
C ALA A 102 6.15 2.99 -1.66
N VAL A 103 7.20 3.78 -1.48
CA VAL A 103 8.40 3.74 -2.33
C VAL A 103 9.62 3.78 -1.43
N LEU A 104 10.57 2.86 -1.66
CA LEU A 104 11.82 2.80 -0.91
C LEU A 104 12.51 4.17 -0.91
N PRO A 105 13.08 4.64 0.21
CA PRO A 105 13.63 6.00 0.32
C PRO A 105 14.62 6.39 -0.79
N ARG A 106 15.52 5.48 -1.19
CA ARG A 106 16.50 5.71 -2.28
C ARG A 106 15.86 5.90 -3.67
N PHE A 107 14.62 5.46 -3.83
CA PHE A 107 13.86 5.48 -5.08
C PHE A 107 12.75 6.55 -5.10
N GLN A 108 12.56 7.29 -4.00
CA GLN A 108 11.62 8.41 -3.94
C GLN A 108 12.08 9.59 -4.82
N LYS A 109 11.14 10.49 -5.14
CA LYS A 109 11.38 11.67 -6.01
C LYS A 109 11.89 11.35 -7.43
N LYS A 110 11.71 10.10 -7.88
CA LYS A 110 12.06 9.62 -9.24
C LYS A 110 10.83 9.30 -10.11
N GLY A 111 9.64 9.77 -9.72
CA GLY A 111 8.40 9.53 -10.46
C GLY A 111 7.74 8.17 -10.24
N ILE A 112 8.33 7.25 -9.45
CA ILE A 112 7.77 5.90 -9.22
C ILE A 112 6.39 5.95 -8.57
N GLY A 113 6.23 6.74 -7.49
CA GLY A 113 4.93 6.89 -6.82
C GLY A 113 3.86 7.46 -7.76
N LYS A 114 4.24 8.42 -8.61
CA LYS A 114 3.37 8.97 -9.64
C LYS A 114 2.90 7.90 -10.63
N SER A 115 3.84 7.14 -11.18
CA SER A 115 3.56 6.07 -12.14
C SER A 115 2.67 4.97 -11.55
N LEU A 116 2.87 4.62 -10.27
CA LEU A 116 2.03 3.66 -9.56
C LEU A 116 0.57 4.15 -9.42
N VAL A 117 0.37 5.42 -9.03
CA VAL A 117 -0.97 6.02 -8.92
C VAL A 117 -1.66 6.06 -10.28
N GLU A 118 -1.00 6.60 -11.31
CA GLU A 118 -1.58 6.72 -12.66
C GLU A 118 -1.91 5.34 -13.26
N LYS A 119 -1.06 4.34 -13.05
CA LYS A 119 -1.33 2.97 -13.50
C LYS A 119 -2.51 2.35 -12.76
N GLY A 120 -2.60 2.56 -11.45
CA GLY A 120 -3.73 2.13 -10.62
C GLY A 120 -5.05 2.75 -11.05
N HIS A 121 -5.05 4.07 -11.32
CA HIS A 121 -6.23 4.78 -11.84
C HIS A 121 -6.71 4.21 -13.17
N LYS A 122 -5.78 3.94 -14.10
CA LYS A 122 -6.11 3.34 -15.40
C LYS A 122 -6.79 1.97 -15.23
N ILE A 123 -6.22 1.09 -14.42
CA ILE A 123 -6.78 -0.25 -14.17
C ILE A 123 -8.14 -0.13 -13.45
N ALA A 124 -8.25 0.73 -12.43
CA ALA A 124 -9.49 0.94 -11.70
C ALA A 124 -10.63 1.41 -12.62
N LYS A 125 -10.32 2.29 -13.57
CA LYS A 125 -11.27 2.74 -14.60
C LYS A 125 -11.67 1.59 -15.53
N GLU A 126 -10.71 0.79 -16.00
CA GLU A 126 -10.96 -0.38 -16.86
C GLU A 126 -11.84 -1.44 -16.16
N LEU A 127 -11.72 -1.56 -14.84
CA LEU A 127 -12.56 -2.43 -13.99
C LEU A 127 -13.94 -1.83 -13.67
N GLY A 128 -14.24 -0.60 -14.13
CA GLY A 128 -15.54 0.03 -13.96
C GLY A 128 -15.79 0.72 -12.62
N TYR A 129 -14.75 0.96 -11.81
CA TYR A 129 -14.92 1.75 -10.58
C TYR A 129 -15.20 3.22 -10.90
N LYS A 130 -16.08 3.84 -10.10
CA LYS A 130 -16.49 5.25 -10.26
C LYS A 130 -15.44 6.24 -9.78
N GLY A 131 -14.77 5.93 -8.68
CA GLY A 131 -13.86 6.86 -8.04
C GLY A 131 -13.03 6.22 -6.94
N ILE A 132 -12.08 7.00 -6.45
CA ILE A 132 -11.11 6.58 -5.45
C ILE A 132 -11.07 7.65 -4.36
N VAL A 133 -11.18 7.24 -3.11
CA VAL A 133 -10.95 8.10 -1.93
C VAL A 133 -9.55 7.87 -1.38
N VAL A 134 -9.01 8.87 -0.69
CA VAL A 134 -7.72 8.77 -0.01
C VAL A 134 -7.67 9.71 1.18
N LEU A 135 -7.10 9.24 2.29
CA LEU A 135 -6.68 10.08 3.39
C LEU A 135 -5.17 10.30 3.26
N GLY A 136 -4.74 11.54 2.97
CA GLY A 136 -3.32 11.82 2.73
C GLY A 136 -3.00 13.30 2.55
N HIS A 137 -1.77 13.60 2.13
CA HIS A 137 -1.32 14.99 1.96
C HIS A 137 -1.97 15.66 0.74
N ALA A 138 -2.71 16.74 0.98
CA ALA A 138 -3.42 17.51 -0.04
C ALA A 138 -2.53 17.86 -1.25
N ASP A 139 -1.33 18.41 -0.98
CA ASP A 139 -0.40 18.86 -2.02
C ASP A 139 0.18 17.73 -2.88
N TYR A 140 0.16 16.50 -2.37
CA TYR A 140 0.60 15.34 -3.14
C TYR A 140 -0.49 14.88 -4.09
N TYR A 141 -1.71 14.68 -3.59
CA TYR A 141 -2.78 14.05 -4.37
C TYR A 141 -3.49 15.02 -5.33
N LYS A 142 -3.52 16.32 -5.05
CA LYS A 142 -4.02 17.35 -5.98
C LYS A 142 -3.35 17.27 -7.37
N LYS A 143 -2.08 16.84 -7.44
CA LYS A 143 -1.32 16.66 -8.69
C LYS A 143 -1.90 15.60 -9.62
N PHE A 144 -2.74 14.70 -9.11
CA PHE A 144 -3.41 13.66 -9.88
C PHE A 144 -4.88 13.99 -10.19
N GLY A 145 -5.37 15.17 -9.78
CA GLY A 145 -6.77 15.56 -9.94
C GLY A 145 -7.69 15.18 -8.77
N TYR A 146 -7.12 14.82 -7.60
CA TYR A 146 -7.92 14.67 -6.39
C TYR A 146 -8.38 16.03 -5.86
N GLU A 147 -9.60 16.06 -5.36
CA GLU A 147 -10.22 17.22 -4.70
C GLU A 147 -10.77 16.79 -3.32
N PRO A 148 -11.02 17.72 -2.38
CA PRO A 148 -11.67 17.38 -1.11
C PRO A 148 -12.96 16.58 -1.36
N ALA A 149 -13.10 15.44 -0.67
CA ALA A 149 -14.20 14.51 -0.90
C ALA A 149 -15.57 15.11 -0.53
N SER A 150 -15.56 16.12 0.35
CA SER A 150 -16.71 16.93 0.72
C SER A 150 -17.40 17.60 -0.47
N LYS A 151 -16.68 17.84 -1.57
CA LYS A 151 -17.24 18.33 -2.85
C LYS A 151 -18.40 17.47 -3.34
N TRP A 152 -18.37 16.17 -3.10
CA TRP A 152 -19.44 15.21 -3.48
C TRP A 152 -20.32 14.81 -2.28
N GLY A 153 -20.11 15.39 -1.11
CA GLY A 153 -20.78 14.95 0.12
C GLY A 153 -20.31 13.57 0.61
N ILE A 154 -19.10 13.15 0.21
CA ILE A 154 -18.45 11.94 0.71
C ILE A 154 -17.66 12.31 1.97
N LYS A 155 -17.88 11.59 3.07
CA LYS A 155 -17.32 11.91 4.40
C LYS A 155 -16.40 10.81 4.90
N CYS A 156 -15.35 11.20 5.61
CA CYS A 156 -14.51 10.29 6.38
C CYS A 156 -15.30 9.81 7.62
N PRO A 157 -15.19 8.54 8.05
CA PRO A 157 -15.82 8.07 9.29
C PRO A 157 -15.20 8.66 10.56
N ILE A 158 -13.98 9.20 10.46
CA ILE A 158 -13.26 9.88 11.54
C ILE A 158 -13.05 11.37 11.21
N GLU A 159 -12.93 12.19 12.25
CA GLU A 159 -12.66 13.62 12.10
C GLU A 159 -11.22 13.84 11.60
N VAL A 160 -11.12 14.51 10.45
CA VAL A 160 -9.86 14.84 9.77
C VAL A 160 -10.02 16.20 9.08
N PRO A 161 -8.93 16.95 8.86
CA PRO A 161 -9.01 18.16 8.03
C PRO A 161 -9.57 17.82 6.64
N ASP A 162 -10.50 18.64 6.16
CA ASP A 162 -11.21 18.41 4.88
C ASP A 162 -10.24 18.27 3.70
N GLU A 163 -9.16 19.04 3.70
CA GLU A 163 -8.14 19.00 2.66
C GLU A 163 -7.35 17.68 2.60
N ASN A 164 -7.35 16.89 3.68
CA ASN A 164 -6.63 15.62 3.75
C ASN A 164 -7.49 14.44 3.28
N PHE A 165 -8.81 14.55 3.35
CA PHE A 165 -9.71 13.51 2.87
C PHE A 165 -10.24 13.86 1.49
N MET A 166 -9.67 13.21 0.48
CA MET A 166 -9.87 13.57 -0.91
C MET A 166 -10.50 12.44 -1.72
N ALA A 167 -11.15 12.81 -2.82
CA ALA A 167 -11.67 11.88 -3.81
C ALA A 167 -11.31 12.31 -5.24
N ILE A 168 -11.30 11.34 -6.14
CA ILE A 168 -11.20 11.56 -7.58
C ILE A 168 -12.25 10.72 -8.30
N GLU A 169 -12.91 11.30 -9.30
CA GLU A 169 -13.72 10.56 -10.25
C GLU A 169 -12.86 9.96 -11.37
N LEU A 170 -13.09 8.69 -11.74
CA LEU A 170 -12.30 8.01 -12.77
C LEU A 170 -12.80 8.29 -14.20
N TYR A 171 -14.00 8.85 -14.31
CA TYR A 171 -14.57 9.40 -15.54
C TYR A 171 -15.50 10.56 -15.18
N PRO A 172 -15.75 11.50 -16.13
CA PRO A 172 -16.52 12.70 -15.84
C PRO A 172 -17.90 12.40 -15.25
N GLY A 173 -18.20 13.02 -14.10
CA GLY A 173 -19.48 12.88 -13.41
C GLY A 173 -19.70 11.54 -12.71
N ALA A 174 -18.68 10.68 -12.57
CA ALA A 174 -18.83 9.35 -11.97
C ALA A 174 -19.30 9.41 -10.51
N LEU A 175 -18.95 10.48 -9.80
CA LEU A 175 -19.27 10.69 -8.38
C LEU A 175 -20.48 11.59 -8.14
N SER A 176 -21.15 12.11 -9.18
CA SER A 176 -22.26 13.09 -9.03
C SER A 176 -23.42 12.62 -8.15
N ASN A 177 -23.64 11.30 -8.06
CA ASN A 177 -24.70 10.70 -7.24
C ASN A 177 -24.16 9.87 -6.06
N VAL A 178 -22.85 9.93 -5.80
CA VAL A 178 -22.21 9.16 -4.73
C VAL A 178 -22.01 10.07 -3.51
N LYS A 179 -22.70 9.76 -2.41
CA LYS A 179 -22.66 10.56 -1.17
C LYS A 179 -22.82 9.68 0.05
N GLY A 180 -22.32 10.15 1.19
CA GLY A 180 -22.41 9.43 2.46
C GLY A 180 -21.05 9.27 3.13
N THR A 181 -21.05 8.63 4.29
CA THR A 181 -19.82 8.29 5.00
C THR A 181 -19.19 7.05 4.37
N VAL A 182 -17.86 7.06 4.22
CA VAL A 182 -17.13 5.89 3.73
C VAL A 182 -17.07 4.81 4.80
N GLU A 183 -17.45 3.60 4.43
CA GLU A 183 -17.23 2.40 5.23
C GLU A 183 -15.97 1.69 4.68
N TYR A 184 -14.91 1.70 5.49
CA TYR A 184 -13.66 1.02 5.20
C TYR A 184 -13.77 -0.47 5.52
N PRO A 185 -12.92 -1.33 4.92
CA PRO A 185 -12.69 -2.68 5.42
C PRO A 185 -12.32 -2.65 6.91
N LYS A 186 -12.80 -3.63 7.69
CA LYS A 186 -12.55 -3.71 9.14
C LYS A 186 -11.07 -3.68 9.50
N GLU A 187 -10.20 -4.13 8.60
CA GLU A 187 -8.76 -4.15 8.73
C GLU A 187 -8.15 -2.75 8.93
N PHE A 188 -8.84 -1.69 8.48
CA PHE A 188 -8.41 -0.32 8.76
C PHE A 188 -8.68 0.12 10.21
N GLY A 189 -9.68 -0.46 10.89
CA GLY A 189 -10.00 -0.12 12.29
C GLY A 189 -10.51 1.31 12.54
N ILE A 190 -11.06 1.99 11.53
CA ILE A 190 -11.47 3.41 11.59
C ILE A 190 -12.95 3.67 11.24
N ASN A 191 -13.78 2.63 11.25
CA ASN A 191 -15.23 2.80 11.07
C ASN A 191 -15.92 3.22 12.36
#